data_AF-A0A3D6DR68-F1
#
_entry.id   AF-A0A3D6DR68-F1
#
_cell.length_a   1.000
_cell.length_b   1.000
_cell.length_c   1.000
_cell.angle_alpha   90.00
_cell.angle_beta   90.00
_cell.angle_gamma   90.00
#
_symmetry.space_group_name_H-M   'P 1'
#
loop_
_entity.id
_entity.type
_entity.pdbx_description
1 polymer ?
#
loop_
_entity_poly.entity_id
_entity_poly.type
_entity_poly.pdbx_seq_one_letter_code
_entity_poly.pdbx_strand_id
1 'polypeptide(L)'
;MHAHAPILPLLLPLAAALLQMASGRLPFQRAVGLLATGLLVLLTGWLTLLADDGQLRVYALGDWPAPFGIVLVVDRLAAGMTLLTAVLGFLVLLYASAGFDEEGLHFHPLFQFQLLGVLGAFLTGDLFNLFVFFEIMLLASYVLLAHGGGLTRTRAGITYVVLNLVGSAVFLIALGLLYGTLGTLNLADVARVLALPGYDRSLARLACALLVAVFVLKAGLLPLSFWLPHTYSAAGAPVAALFAIMTKVGIVAILRVQAVALAPAMPDLLDHWLTTLALATIVFAALGALAAARLRALAAWLVLLSAGTMLLVPAQASAEVSAAALYYLVQSTLAGAACFLLSDLIAAQRGKVADQFMAGPPLQATWLKVAFLVLATTAAALPPFSGFIGKLMLLSSLRSAAAAPVMWTVLLTSGFVVMAALARDGCYLIWKHKATARPLALEAIGWQRATAVLLLVAAGPLLALLARPLADYTARAAAQLHAPGGYVTGVLGASATNREAAP
;
A
#
# COMPACT_ATOMS: atom_id res chain seq x y z
N MET A 1 22.31 21.18 -4.51
CA MET A 1 20.86 21.25 -4.22
C MET A 1 20.19 19.89 -3.98
N HIS A 2 20.76 18.75 -4.39
CA HIS A 2 20.13 17.43 -4.18
C HIS A 2 20.25 16.87 -2.75
N ALA A 3 21.11 17.42 -1.90
CA ALA A 3 21.38 16.90 -0.56
C ALA A 3 20.11 16.81 0.30
N HIS A 4 19.25 17.82 0.29
CA HIS A 4 18.01 17.85 1.08
C HIS A 4 16.79 17.25 0.37
N ALA A 5 16.94 16.71 -0.85
CA ALA A 5 15.80 16.20 -1.61
C ALA A 5 14.99 15.10 -0.85
N PRO A 6 15.61 14.19 -0.08
CA PRO A 6 14.89 13.13 0.64
C PRO A 6 13.89 13.60 1.72
N ILE A 7 14.08 14.78 2.32
CA ILE A 7 13.16 15.25 3.40
C ILE A 7 11.94 15.98 2.85
N LEU A 8 12.03 16.53 1.63
CA LEU A 8 10.97 17.34 1.03
C LEU A 8 9.60 16.64 0.95
N PRO A 9 9.49 15.33 0.63
CA PRO A 9 8.21 14.62 0.63
C PRO A 9 7.53 14.56 2.00
N LEU A 10 8.26 14.74 3.10
CA LEU A 10 7.71 14.80 4.45
C LEU A 10 7.31 16.23 4.82
N LEU A 11 8.13 17.21 4.46
CA LEU A 11 7.86 18.62 4.81
C LEU A 11 6.62 19.17 4.11
N LEU A 12 6.37 18.77 2.85
CA LEU A 12 5.19 19.23 2.10
C LEU A 12 3.85 18.89 2.78
N PRO A 13 3.51 17.61 3.07
CA PRO A 13 2.27 17.28 3.75
C PRO A 13 2.23 17.83 5.18
N LEU A 14 3.37 17.87 5.90
CA LEU A 14 3.41 18.46 7.24
C LEU A 14 3.05 19.95 7.21
N ALA A 15 3.68 20.74 6.33
CA ALA A 15 3.38 22.16 6.19
C ALA A 15 1.93 22.39 5.74
N ALA A 16 1.42 21.57 4.80
CA ALA A 16 0.04 21.62 4.36
C ALA A 16 -0.93 21.36 5.52
N ALA A 17 -0.67 20.34 6.35
CA ALA A 17 -1.49 20.02 7.52
C ALA A 17 -1.54 21.21 8.50
N LEU A 18 -0.39 21.80 8.84
CA LEU A 18 -0.31 22.93 9.75
C LEU A 18 -1.05 24.18 9.22
N LEU A 19 -0.89 24.50 7.94
CA LEU A 19 -1.62 25.60 7.29
C LEU A 19 -3.13 25.36 7.30
N GLN A 20 -3.57 24.12 7.03
CA GLN A 20 -4.98 23.73 7.06
C GLN A 20 -5.56 23.77 8.47
N MET A 21 -4.76 23.48 9.52
CA MET A 21 -5.18 23.64 10.91
C MET A 21 -5.31 25.12 11.32
N ALA A 22 -4.49 26.00 10.75
CA ALA A 22 -4.52 27.43 11.04
C ALA A 22 -5.78 28.13 10.47
N SER A 23 -6.49 27.52 9.51
CA SER A 23 -7.68 28.11 8.88
C SER A 23 -8.80 27.09 8.73
N GLY A 24 -9.97 27.36 9.32
CA GLY A 24 -11.18 26.54 9.16
C GLY A 24 -11.92 26.74 7.85
N ARG A 25 -11.43 27.60 6.93
CA ARG A 25 -12.12 27.88 5.66
C ARG A 25 -11.91 26.72 4.68
N LEU A 26 -12.98 26.00 4.36
CA LEU A 26 -12.91 24.83 3.48
C LEU A 26 -12.30 25.11 2.09
N PRO A 27 -12.60 26.24 1.40
CA PRO A 27 -11.94 26.54 0.12
C PRO A 27 -10.43 26.71 0.24
N PHE A 28 -9.97 27.29 1.35
CA PHE A 28 -8.54 27.41 1.65
C PHE A 28 -7.93 26.03 1.91
N GLN A 29 -8.59 25.19 2.72
CA GLN A 29 -8.10 23.84 3.00
C GLN A 29 -7.99 22.98 1.73
N ARG A 30 -9.00 23.04 0.85
CA ARG A 30 -9.00 22.39 -0.47
C ARG A 30 -7.85 22.89 -1.34
N ALA A 31 -7.68 24.21 -1.44
CA ALA A 31 -6.61 24.81 -2.24
C ALA A 31 -5.21 24.38 -1.74
N VAL A 32 -4.94 24.52 -0.44
CA VAL A 32 -3.67 24.09 0.16
C VAL A 32 -3.45 22.59 -0.05
N GLY A 33 -4.48 21.77 0.15
CA GLY A 33 -4.36 20.31 0.05
C GLY A 33 -4.06 19.85 -1.38
N LEU A 34 -4.78 20.39 -2.37
CA LEU A 34 -4.60 20.05 -3.78
C LEU A 34 -3.26 20.58 -4.32
N LEU A 35 -2.85 21.78 -3.91
CA LEU A 35 -1.53 22.32 -4.27
C LEU A 35 -0.42 21.48 -3.66
N ALA A 36 -0.51 21.12 -2.37
CA ALA A 36 0.50 20.31 -1.70
C ALA A 36 0.63 18.91 -2.31
N THR A 37 -0.49 18.24 -2.59
CA THR A 37 -0.48 16.91 -3.22
C THR A 37 -0.03 16.97 -4.68
N GLY A 38 -0.37 18.02 -5.43
CA GLY A 38 0.14 18.26 -6.78
C GLY A 38 1.66 18.48 -6.81
N LEU A 39 2.17 19.33 -5.91
CA LEU A 39 3.62 19.52 -5.74
C LEU A 39 4.32 18.23 -5.29
N LEU A 40 3.67 17.44 -4.43
CA LEU A 40 4.20 16.16 -4.00
C LEU A 40 4.32 15.16 -5.17
N VAL A 41 3.38 15.12 -6.11
CA VAL A 41 3.50 14.30 -7.34
C VAL A 41 4.70 14.73 -8.17
N LEU A 42 4.87 16.03 -8.40
CA LEU A 42 6.01 16.56 -9.16
C LEU A 42 7.35 16.25 -8.47
N LEU A 43 7.42 16.47 -7.16
CA LEU A 43 8.60 16.22 -6.36
C LEU A 43 8.98 14.74 -6.33
N THR A 44 8.01 13.85 -6.07
CA THR A 44 8.27 12.41 -6.01
C THR A 44 8.57 11.84 -7.39
N GLY A 45 7.97 12.37 -8.46
CA GLY A 45 8.34 12.03 -9.84
C GLY A 45 9.78 12.43 -10.16
N TRP A 46 10.20 13.62 -9.73
CA TRP A 46 11.59 14.05 -9.81
C TRP A 46 12.53 13.15 -8.98
N LEU A 47 12.13 12.74 -7.78
CA LEU A 47 12.90 11.78 -6.97
C LEU A 47 13.01 10.41 -7.63
N THR A 48 11.96 9.92 -8.30
CA THR A 48 11.99 8.66 -9.07
C THR A 48 13.01 8.75 -10.22
N LEU A 49 13.05 9.86 -10.94
CA LEU A 49 14.04 10.09 -12.00
C LEU A 49 15.47 10.18 -11.44
N LEU A 50 15.65 10.89 -10.33
CA LEU A 50 16.94 10.97 -9.64
C LEU A 50 17.42 9.59 -9.17
N ALA A 51 16.55 8.80 -8.54
CA ALA A 51 16.89 7.48 -8.00
C ALA A 51 17.24 6.44 -9.07
N ASP A 52 16.87 6.68 -10.33
CA ASP A 52 17.11 5.71 -11.41
C ASP A 52 18.56 5.65 -11.90
N ASP A 53 19.43 6.57 -11.46
CA ASP A 53 20.90 6.46 -11.65
C ASP A 53 21.53 5.35 -10.78
N GLY A 54 20.78 4.81 -9.82
CA GLY A 54 21.21 3.76 -8.90
C GLY A 54 22.05 4.21 -7.72
N GLN A 55 22.30 5.50 -7.60
CA GLN A 55 22.97 6.07 -6.44
C GLN A 55 22.00 6.12 -5.25
N LEU A 56 22.44 5.56 -4.12
CA LEU A 56 21.70 5.63 -2.87
C LEU A 56 21.81 7.05 -2.32
N ARG A 57 20.67 7.71 -2.10
CA ARG A 57 20.64 9.05 -1.53
C ARG A 57 20.25 8.95 -0.06
N VAL A 58 21.21 9.20 0.81
CA VAL A 58 21.03 9.15 2.27
C VAL A 58 21.02 10.57 2.81
N TYR A 59 20.04 10.87 3.65
CA TYR A 59 19.91 12.14 4.33
C TYR A 59 19.93 11.92 5.84
N ALA A 60 21.02 12.37 6.47
CA ALA A 60 21.14 12.37 7.93
C ALA A 60 20.37 13.55 8.51
N LEU A 61 19.34 13.26 9.31
CA LEU A 61 18.59 14.30 10.01
C LEU A 61 19.46 14.90 11.12
N GLY A 62 19.61 16.23 11.07
CA GLY A 62 20.40 16.98 12.06
C GLY A 62 21.91 16.81 11.94
N ASP A 63 22.41 16.26 10.82
CA ASP A 63 23.84 16.02 10.56
C ASP A 63 24.53 15.08 11.57
N TRP A 64 23.73 14.27 12.28
CA TRP A 64 24.25 13.22 13.15
C TRP A 64 24.73 12.02 12.31
N PRO A 65 25.94 11.51 12.55
CA PRO A 65 26.45 10.37 11.78
C PRO A 65 25.62 9.11 12.06
N ALA A 66 25.38 8.32 11.01
CA ALA A 66 24.88 6.96 11.17
C ALA A 66 25.95 6.13 11.94
N PRO A 67 25.54 5.24 12.86
CA PRO A 67 24.18 4.78 13.14
C PRO A 67 23.39 5.57 14.20
N PHE A 68 23.96 6.62 14.78
CA PHE A 68 23.37 7.33 15.94
C PHE A 68 22.25 8.31 15.55
N GLY A 69 22.23 8.79 14.30
CA GLY A 69 21.19 9.68 13.77
C GLY A 69 20.10 8.95 12.98
N ILE A 70 18.94 9.59 12.87
CA ILE A 70 17.87 9.13 11.96
C ILE A 70 18.30 9.42 10.52
N VAL A 71 18.23 8.40 9.67
CA VAL A 71 18.52 8.53 8.24
C VAL A 71 17.26 8.33 7.40
N LEU A 72 17.08 9.20 6.41
CA LEU A 72 16.14 8.97 5.31
C LEU A 72 16.91 8.44 4.11
N VAL A 73 16.39 7.40 3.48
CA VAL A 73 17.03 6.71 2.37
C VAL A 73 16.11 6.70 1.17
N VAL A 74 16.59 7.28 0.07
CA VAL A 74 15.91 7.24 -1.23
C VAL A 74 16.68 6.28 -2.14
N ASP A 75 16.14 5.07 -2.24
CA ASP A 75 16.45 4.10 -3.29
C ASP A 75 15.29 4.03 -4.30
N ARG A 76 15.42 3.22 -5.36
CA ARG A 76 14.38 3.07 -6.39
C ARG A 76 13.05 2.57 -5.81
N LEU A 77 13.10 1.71 -4.78
CA LEU A 77 11.90 1.20 -4.13
C LEU A 77 11.16 2.34 -3.41
N ALA A 78 11.84 3.09 -2.54
CA ALA A 78 11.28 4.22 -1.80
C ALA A 78 10.77 5.31 -2.77
N ALA A 79 11.54 5.63 -3.81
CA ALA A 79 11.15 6.63 -4.80
C ALA A 79 9.89 6.21 -5.59
N GLY A 80 9.78 4.93 -5.98
CA GLY A 80 8.58 4.42 -6.65
C GLY A 80 7.35 4.40 -5.74
N MET A 81 7.53 3.99 -4.48
CA MET A 81 6.44 3.91 -3.51
C MET A 81 5.91 5.29 -3.08
N THR A 82 6.80 6.28 -2.94
CA THR A 82 6.42 7.66 -2.65
C THR A 82 5.70 8.32 -3.83
N LEU A 83 6.12 8.05 -5.07
CA LEU A 83 5.39 8.49 -6.27
C LEU A 83 4.00 7.86 -6.36
N LEU A 84 3.89 6.55 -6.15
CA LEU A 84 2.60 5.85 -6.13
C LEU A 84 1.65 6.46 -5.07
N THR A 85 2.18 6.72 -3.88
CA THR A 85 1.43 7.36 -2.78
C THR A 85 0.99 8.77 -3.15
N ALA A 86 1.85 9.57 -3.76
CA ALA A 86 1.54 10.93 -4.17
C ALA A 86 0.44 10.98 -5.25
N VAL A 87 0.54 10.13 -6.28
CA VAL A 87 -0.45 10.04 -7.36
C VAL A 87 -1.81 9.59 -6.80
N LEU A 88 -1.82 8.55 -5.97
CA LEU A 88 -3.03 8.09 -5.31
C LEU A 88 -3.63 9.19 -4.42
N GLY A 89 -2.81 9.82 -3.59
CA GLY A 89 -3.22 10.87 -2.67
C GLY A 89 -3.84 12.07 -3.39
N PHE A 90 -3.24 12.52 -4.49
CA PHE A 90 -3.77 13.61 -5.31
C PHE A 90 -5.15 13.26 -5.91
N LEU A 91 -5.30 12.08 -6.52
CA LEU A 91 -6.55 11.67 -7.16
C LEU A 91 -7.67 11.46 -6.13
N VAL A 92 -7.34 10.86 -4.98
CA VAL A 92 -8.31 10.66 -3.89
C VAL A 92 -8.72 11.99 -3.26
N LEU A 93 -7.79 12.92 -3.04
CA LEU A 93 -8.11 14.24 -2.48
C LEU A 93 -8.95 15.08 -3.46
N LEU A 94 -8.65 15.00 -4.77
CA LEU A 94 -9.46 15.61 -5.81
C LEU A 94 -10.89 15.09 -5.78
N TYR A 95 -11.08 13.77 -5.66
CA TYR A 95 -12.40 13.16 -5.50
C TYR A 95 -13.09 13.65 -4.22
N ALA A 96 -12.39 13.62 -3.08
CA ALA A 96 -12.96 13.96 -1.78
C ALA A 96 -13.39 15.43 -1.69
N SER A 97 -12.68 16.34 -2.38
CA SER A 97 -12.96 17.78 -2.43
C SER A 97 -14.26 18.14 -3.17
N ALA A 98 -14.96 17.16 -3.72
CA ALA A 98 -16.29 17.32 -4.30
C ALA A 98 -17.38 16.91 -3.29
N GLY A 99 -17.28 17.34 -2.03
CA GLY A 99 -18.34 17.26 -1.03
C GLY A 99 -18.19 16.16 0.02
N PHE A 100 -17.30 15.18 -0.15
CA PHE A 100 -17.06 14.18 0.93
C PHE A 100 -16.35 14.83 2.13
N ASP A 101 -15.47 15.79 1.87
CA ASP A 101 -14.75 16.56 2.88
C ASP A 101 -15.64 17.49 3.72
N GLU A 102 -16.92 17.65 3.37
CA GLU A 102 -17.92 18.41 4.13
C GLU A 102 -18.62 17.56 5.20
N GLU A 103 -18.50 16.23 5.16
CA GLU A 103 -19.21 15.32 6.06
C GLU A 103 -18.70 15.33 7.52
N GLY A 104 -17.54 15.93 7.78
CA GLY A 104 -16.97 16.00 9.13
C GLY A 104 -15.84 17.01 9.29
N LEU A 105 -15.32 17.10 10.51
CA LEU A 105 -14.27 18.06 10.86
C LEU A 105 -12.87 17.51 10.53
N HIS A 106 -11.95 18.43 10.22
CA HIS A 106 -10.51 18.18 10.09
C HIS A 106 -10.09 17.13 9.04
N PHE A 107 -10.92 16.85 8.03
CA PHE A 107 -10.60 15.90 6.96
C PHE A 107 -9.24 16.20 6.30
N HIS A 108 -9.05 17.45 5.87
CA HIS A 108 -7.88 17.88 5.12
C HIS A 108 -6.56 17.74 5.90
N PRO A 109 -6.42 18.27 7.14
CA PRO A 109 -5.24 18.02 7.96
C PRO A 109 -4.94 16.54 8.19
N LEU A 110 -5.96 15.75 8.51
CA LEU A 110 -5.81 14.30 8.76
C LEU A 110 -5.38 13.56 7.50
N PHE A 111 -5.88 13.96 6.33
CA PHE A 111 -5.45 13.42 5.04
C PHE A 111 -3.96 13.70 4.79
N GLN A 112 -3.47 14.90 5.13
CA GLN A 112 -2.06 15.23 5.01
C GLN A 112 -1.19 14.45 6.01
N PHE A 113 -1.63 14.28 7.27
CA PHE A 113 -0.92 13.43 8.23
C PHE A 113 -0.90 11.95 7.81
N GLN A 114 -1.96 11.46 7.18
CA GLN A 114 -1.98 10.13 6.58
C GLN A 114 -0.88 9.99 5.51
N LEU A 115 -0.77 10.97 4.60
CA LEU A 115 0.29 10.97 3.58
C LEU A 115 1.68 11.07 4.21
N LEU A 116 1.87 11.94 5.22
CA LEU A 116 3.12 12.07 5.95
C LEU A 116 3.58 10.72 6.53
N GLY A 117 2.68 10.00 7.21
CA GLY A 117 2.98 8.69 7.79
C GLY A 117 3.32 7.64 6.73
N VAL A 118 2.56 7.57 5.63
CA VAL A 118 2.84 6.61 4.54
C VAL A 118 4.19 6.91 3.87
N LEU A 119 4.46 8.17 3.53
CA LEU A 119 5.70 8.58 2.85
C LEU A 119 6.91 8.36 3.75
N GLY A 120 6.81 8.74 5.02
CA GLY A 120 7.89 8.55 5.99
C GLY A 120 8.22 7.07 6.21
N ALA A 121 7.21 6.20 6.25
CA ALA A 121 7.42 4.76 6.37
C ALA A 121 8.18 4.15 5.17
N PHE A 122 8.04 4.71 3.97
CA PHE A 122 8.82 4.27 2.79
C PHE A 122 10.23 4.85 2.74
N LEU A 123 10.45 6.02 3.33
CA LEU A 123 11.70 6.77 3.26
C LEU A 123 12.64 6.50 4.44
N THR A 124 12.15 6.01 5.57
CA THR A 124 12.99 5.79 6.76
C THR A 124 13.97 4.63 6.58
N GLY A 125 15.22 4.85 7.01
CA GLY A 125 16.24 3.79 7.14
C GLY A 125 16.38 3.25 8.56
N ASP A 126 15.53 3.67 9.49
CA ASP A 126 15.55 3.29 10.90
C ASP A 126 14.24 2.62 11.33
N LEU A 127 14.34 1.54 12.11
CA LEU A 127 13.22 0.70 12.54
C LEU A 127 12.33 1.36 13.61
N PHE A 128 12.90 2.18 14.50
CA PHE A 128 12.11 2.96 15.46
C PHE A 128 11.35 4.08 14.76
N ASN A 129 12.02 4.78 13.84
CA ASN A 129 11.38 5.82 13.06
C ASN A 129 10.31 5.25 12.10
N LEU A 130 10.47 3.99 11.63
CA LEU A 130 9.41 3.24 10.95
C LEU A 130 8.19 3.04 11.85
N PHE A 131 8.39 2.66 13.11
CA PHE A 131 7.31 2.60 14.10
C PHE A 131 6.61 3.96 14.28
N VAL A 132 7.38 5.06 14.40
CA VAL A 132 6.79 6.41 14.54
C VAL A 132 5.92 6.76 13.34
N PHE A 133 6.37 6.51 12.11
CA PHE A 133 5.56 6.75 10.92
C PHE A 133 4.34 5.83 10.80
N PHE A 134 4.44 4.60 11.30
CA PHE A 134 3.27 3.71 11.42
C PHE A 134 2.24 4.33 12.35
N GLU A 135 2.64 4.83 13.52
CA GLU A 135 1.71 5.46 14.47
C GLU A 135 1.08 6.74 13.90
N ILE A 136 1.86 7.60 13.24
CA ILE A 136 1.32 8.81 12.58
C ILE A 136 0.25 8.42 11.55
N MET A 137 0.56 7.45 10.68
CA MET A 137 -0.38 6.95 9.68
C MET A 137 -1.62 6.32 10.33
N LEU A 138 -1.45 5.55 11.41
CA LEU A 138 -2.55 4.85 12.07
C LEU A 138 -3.49 5.82 12.78
N LEU A 139 -2.94 6.76 13.56
CA LEU A 139 -3.74 7.76 14.26
C LEU A 139 -4.56 8.60 13.28
N ALA A 140 -3.97 9.01 12.16
CA ALA A 140 -4.71 9.68 11.08
C ALA A 140 -5.81 8.79 10.50
N SER A 141 -5.50 7.52 10.22
CA SER A 141 -6.46 6.57 9.64
C SER A 141 -7.63 6.26 10.57
N TYR A 142 -7.43 6.21 11.89
CA TYR A 142 -8.51 5.97 12.87
C TYR A 142 -9.57 7.07 12.80
N VAL A 143 -9.12 8.32 12.73
CA VAL A 143 -10.04 9.47 12.68
C VAL A 143 -10.68 9.58 11.29
N LEU A 144 -9.91 9.34 10.21
CA LEU A 144 -10.46 9.32 8.84
C LEU A 144 -11.51 8.22 8.65
N LEU A 145 -11.34 7.05 9.27
CA LEU A 145 -12.31 5.96 9.21
C LEU A 145 -13.65 6.34 9.88
N ALA A 146 -13.58 7.10 10.98
CA ALA A 146 -14.75 7.60 11.69
C ALA A 146 -15.36 8.87 11.07
N HIS A 147 -14.74 9.43 10.02
CA HIS A 147 -15.21 10.62 9.34
C HIS A 147 -16.63 10.43 8.77
N GLY A 148 -17.47 11.46 8.85
CA GLY A 148 -18.89 11.40 8.50
C GLY A 148 -19.79 10.61 9.47
N GLY A 149 -19.21 10.01 10.52
CA GLY A 149 -19.95 9.35 11.59
C GLY A 149 -20.68 8.06 11.18
N GLY A 150 -21.63 7.62 12.01
CA GLY A 150 -22.45 6.44 11.79
C GLY A 150 -21.96 5.18 12.51
N LEU A 151 -22.92 4.42 13.06
CA LEU A 151 -22.64 3.26 13.93
C LEU A 151 -21.75 2.20 13.26
N THR A 152 -21.93 1.96 11.96
CA THR A 152 -21.12 0.99 11.21
C THR A 152 -19.65 1.44 11.12
N ARG A 153 -19.39 2.73 10.85
CA ARG A 153 -18.04 3.30 10.79
C ARG A 153 -17.37 3.27 12.16
N THR A 154 -18.09 3.68 13.21
CA THR A 154 -17.58 3.68 14.59
C THR A 154 -17.24 2.26 15.08
N ARG A 155 -18.14 1.28 14.88
CA ARG A 155 -17.91 -0.10 15.30
C ARG A 155 -16.71 -0.72 14.59
N ALA A 156 -16.59 -0.50 13.27
CA ALA A 156 -15.42 -0.93 12.51
C ALA A 156 -14.14 -0.25 13.01
N GLY A 157 -14.23 1.05 13.34
CA GLY A 157 -13.13 1.82 13.91
C GLY A 157 -12.59 1.26 15.22
N ILE A 158 -13.47 0.85 16.15
CA ILE A 158 -13.03 0.28 17.43
C ILE A 158 -12.22 -1.00 17.21
N THR A 159 -12.72 -1.95 16.41
CA THR A 159 -12.00 -3.20 16.12
C THR A 159 -10.66 -2.91 15.43
N TYR A 160 -10.65 -1.95 14.50
CA TYR A 160 -9.45 -1.52 13.80
C TYR A 160 -8.41 -0.92 14.75
N VAL A 161 -8.80 0.01 15.62
CA VAL A 161 -7.92 0.66 16.61
C VAL A 161 -7.33 -0.37 17.56
N VAL A 162 -8.15 -1.24 18.17
CA VAL A 162 -7.71 -2.21 19.17
C VAL A 162 -6.67 -3.17 18.59
N LEU A 163 -6.94 -3.76 17.42
CA LEU A 163 -6.01 -4.70 16.79
C LEU A 163 -4.69 -4.03 16.40
N ASN A 164 -4.75 -2.81 15.89
CA ASN A 164 -3.54 -2.10 15.49
C ASN A 164 -2.74 -1.62 16.70
N LEU A 165 -3.38 -1.21 17.80
CA LEU A 165 -2.70 -0.81 19.03
C LEU A 165 -1.99 -2.00 19.70
N VAL A 166 -2.61 -3.19 19.71
CA VAL A 166 -1.95 -4.43 20.14
C VAL A 166 -0.73 -4.72 19.26
N GLY A 167 -0.86 -4.57 17.94
CA GLY A 167 0.26 -4.67 17.01
C GLY A 167 1.38 -3.69 17.32
N SER A 168 1.04 -2.44 17.62
CA SER A 168 1.99 -1.38 17.98
C SER A 168 2.72 -1.67 19.30
N ALA A 169 2.04 -2.24 20.29
CA ALA A 169 2.67 -2.70 21.52
C ALA A 169 3.68 -3.83 21.26
N VAL A 170 3.31 -4.82 20.44
CA VAL A 170 4.23 -5.89 20.00
C VAL A 170 5.41 -5.32 19.22
N PHE A 171 5.20 -4.27 18.42
CA PHE A 171 6.27 -3.59 17.68
C PHE A 171 7.27 -2.96 18.65
N LEU A 172 6.81 -2.23 19.66
CA LEU A 172 7.71 -1.64 20.68
C LEU A 172 8.48 -2.71 21.46
N ILE A 173 7.85 -3.85 21.78
CA ILE A 173 8.54 -4.99 22.42
C ILE A 173 9.63 -5.53 21.49
N ALA A 174 9.33 -5.74 20.20
CA ALA A 174 10.31 -6.21 19.22
C ALA A 174 11.49 -5.25 19.09
N LEU A 175 11.23 -3.94 19.04
CA LEU A 175 12.28 -2.90 18.98
C LEU A 175 13.11 -2.85 20.27
N GLY A 176 12.48 -2.96 21.45
CA GLY A 176 13.18 -3.02 22.73
C GLY A 176 14.12 -4.23 22.82
N LEU A 177 13.68 -5.39 22.33
CA LEU A 177 14.51 -6.60 22.26
C LEU A 177 15.63 -6.48 21.23
N LEU A 178 15.37 -5.92 20.04
CA LEU A 178 16.39 -5.67 19.02
C LEU A 178 17.45 -4.70 19.54
N TYR A 179 17.05 -3.58 20.12
CA TYR A 179 17.99 -2.61 20.68
C TYR A 179 18.77 -3.19 21.86
N GLY A 180 18.10 -3.94 22.74
CA GLY A 180 18.75 -4.61 23.87
C GLY A 180 19.75 -5.69 23.47
N THR A 181 19.60 -6.31 22.29
CA THR A 181 20.49 -7.37 21.79
C THR A 181 21.58 -6.87 20.85
N LEU A 182 21.24 -5.95 19.94
CA LEU A 182 22.13 -5.48 18.87
C LEU A 182 22.71 -4.09 19.15
N GLY A 183 22.14 -3.32 20.09
CA GLY A 183 22.58 -1.96 20.43
C GLY A 183 22.22 -0.89 19.39
N THR A 184 21.45 -1.24 18.35
CA THR A 184 21.15 -0.35 17.21
C THR A 184 19.78 -0.65 16.61
N LEU A 185 19.12 0.37 16.07
CA LEU A 185 17.85 0.28 15.34
C LEU A 185 17.94 0.83 13.91
N ASN A 186 19.11 1.33 13.53
CA ASN A 186 19.41 1.70 12.15
C ASN A 186 19.49 0.43 11.30
N LEU A 187 18.67 0.32 10.24
CA LEU A 187 18.56 -0.93 9.48
C LEU A 187 19.88 -1.39 8.86
N ALA A 188 20.72 -0.45 8.41
CA ALA A 188 22.02 -0.78 7.84
C ALA A 188 22.98 -1.34 8.90
N ASP A 189 22.96 -0.78 10.09
CA ASP A 189 23.80 -1.24 11.20
C ASP A 189 23.27 -2.54 11.82
N VAL A 190 21.94 -2.72 11.91
CA VAL A 190 21.32 -4.01 12.25
C VAL A 190 21.82 -5.11 11.31
N ALA A 191 21.81 -4.86 9.99
CA ALA A 191 22.33 -5.83 9.02
C ALA A 191 23.82 -6.14 9.21
N ARG A 192 24.63 -5.12 9.56
CA ARG A 192 26.06 -5.28 9.87
C ARG A 192 26.27 -6.14 11.12
N VAL A 193 25.61 -5.80 12.23
CA VAL A 193 25.78 -6.47 13.53
C VAL A 193 25.28 -7.92 13.47
N LEU A 194 24.18 -8.19 12.76
CA LEU A 194 23.68 -9.55 12.56
C LEU A 194 24.66 -10.46 11.79
N ALA A 195 25.59 -9.89 11.01
CA ALA A 195 26.62 -10.66 10.32
C ALA A 195 27.83 -11.00 11.23
N LEU A 196 27.96 -10.34 12.38
CA LEU A 196 29.09 -10.51 13.31
C LEU A 196 28.76 -11.52 14.42
N PRO A 197 29.75 -12.23 14.97
CA PRO A 197 29.57 -12.99 16.21
C PRO A 197 29.52 -12.03 17.42
N GLY A 198 28.75 -12.36 18.47
CA GLY A 198 28.79 -11.65 19.75
C GLY A 198 27.46 -11.23 20.36
N TYR A 199 26.33 -11.47 19.68
CA TYR A 199 24.99 -11.23 20.23
C TYR A 199 24.25 -12.54 20.55
N ASP A 200 23.21 -12.46 21.39
CA ASP A 200 22.31 -13.60 21.64
C ASP A 200 21.45 -13.85 20.40
N ARG A 201 21.84 -14.86 19.61
CA ARG A 201 21.15 -15.24 18.37
C ARG A 201 19.69 -15.63 18.58
N SER A 202 19.36 -16.25 19.71
CA SER A 202 18.01 -16.72 20.00
C SER A 202 17.08 -15.53 20.25
N LEU A 203 17.54 -14.57 21.04
CA LEU A 203 16.78 -13.37 21.38
C LEU A 203 16.64 -12.43 20.17
N ALA A 204 17.70 -12.26 19.37
CA ALA A 204 17.63 -11.50 18.12
C ALA A 204 16.66 -12.14 17.11
N ARG A 205 16.65 -13.48 17.00
CA ARG A 205 15.72 -14.21 16.12
C ARG A 205 14.27 -14.02 16.57
N LEU A 206 14.01 -14.12 17.89
CA LEU A 206 12.69 -13.84 18.45
C LEU A 206 12.26 -12.39 18.16
N ALA A 207 13.14 -11.42 18.36
CA ALA A 207 12.84 -10.02 18.11
C ALA A 207 12.52 -9.75 16.63
N CYS A 208 13.28 -10.36 15.70
CA CYS A 208 12.98 -10.33 14.27
C CYS A 208 11.66 -11.01 13.92
N ALA A 209 11.33 -12.15 14.56
CA ALA A 209 10.07 -12.84 14.35
C ALA A 209 8.86 -11.99 14.80
N LEU A 210 8.98 -11.31 15.96
CA LEU A 210 7.96 -10.38 16.44
C LEU A 210 7.81 -9.17 15.51
N LEU A 211 8.92 -8.64 15.00
CA LEU A 211 8.90 -7.55 14.01
C LEU A 211 8.15 -7.97 12.73
N VAL A 212 8.45 -9.17 12.20
CA VAL A 212 7.73 -9.76 11.07
C VAL A 212 6.25 -9.95 11.39
N ALA A 213 5.91 -10.44 12.59
CA ALA A 213 4.53 -10.63 13.04
C ALA A 213 3.72 -9.32 12.96
N VAL A 214 4.33 -8.19 13.34
CA VAL A 214 3.71 -6.86 13.22
C VAL A 214 3.51 -6.47 11.75
N PHE A 215 4.51 -6.70 10.90
CA PHE A 215 4.36 -6.33 9.49
C PHE A 215 3.32 -7.17 8.76
N VAL A 216 3.22 -8.48 9.06
CA VAL A 216 2.19 -9.34 8.46
C VAL A 216 0.79 -9.02 9.00
N LEU A 217 0.66 -8.55 10.26
CA LEU A 217 -0.57 -7.96 10.79
C LEU A 217 -1.00 -6.76 9.95
N LYS A 218 -0.07 -5.84 9.63
CA LYS A 218 -0.34 -4.66 8.80
C LYS A 218 -0.64 -5.00 7.35
N ALA A 219 0.03 -6.02 6.81
CA ALA A 219 -0.20 -6.50 5.45
C ALA A 219 -1.53 -7.27 5.32
N GLY A 220 -2.09 -7.78 6.42
CA GLY A 220 -3.32 -8.55 6.41
C GLY A 220 -3.11 -10.02 6.04
N LEU A 221 -2.13 -10.69 6.65
CA LEU A 221 -1.95 -12.15 6.53
C LEU A 221 -2.94 -12.90 7.45
N LEU A 222 -3.51 -14.02 7.00
CA LEU A 222 -4.32 -14.91 7.85
C LEU A 222 -3.43 -15.53 8.96
N PRO A 223 -3.87 -15.59 10.24
CA PRO A 223 -5.21 -15.27 10.79
C PRO A 223 -5.40 -13.81 11.22
N LEU A 224 -4.44 -12.93 10.96
CA LEU A 224 -4.49 -11.53 11.39
C LEU A 224 -5.25 -10.61 10.42
N SER A 225 -5.79 -11.14 9.32
CA SER A 225 -6.41 -10.38 8.23
C SER A 225 -7.87 -9.97 8.45
N PHE A 226 -8.54 -10.45 9.52
CA PHE A 226 -9.98 -10.28 9.73
C PHE A 226 -10.44 -8.83 9.83
N TRP A 227 -9.55 -7.91 10.23
CA TRP A 227 -9.87 -6.49 10.36
C TRP A 227 -10.09 -5.81 9.00
N LEU A 228 -9.38 -6.23 7.95
CA LEU A 228 -9.27 -5.46 6.70
C LEU A 228 -10.60 -5.40 5.92
N PRO A 229 -11.27 -6.52 5.57
CA PRO A 229 -12.48 -6.47 4.75
C PRO A 229 -13.61 -5.67 5.41
N HIS A 230 -13.78 -5.86 6.73
CA HIS A 230 -14.81 -5.15 7.50
C HIS A 230 -14.49 -3.64 7.62
N THR A 231 -13.23 -3.29 7.90
CA THR A 231 -12.82 -1.89 8.06
C THR A 231 -12.96 -1.10 6.76
N TYR A 232 -12.46 -1.66 5.65
CA TYR A 232 -12.40 -0.94 4.38
C TYR A 232 -13.76 -0.82 3.72
N SER A 233 -14.65 -1.81 3.92
CA SER A 233 -16.03 -1.74 3.42
C SER A 233 -16.91 -0.77 4.21
N ALA A 234 -16.58 -0.52 5.49
CA ALA A 234 -17.28 0.45 6.33
C ALA A 234 -16.83 1.90 6.06
N ALA A 235 -15.57 2.11 5.69
CA ALA A 235 -15.00 3.43 5.45
C ALA A 235 -15.71 4.19 4.32
N GLY A 236 -15.65 5.53 4.37
CA GLY A 236 -16.02 6.37 3.23
C GLY A 236 -15.15 6.04 2.02
N ALA A 237 -15.70 6.12 0.81
CA ALA A 237 -15.01 5.66 -0.39
C ALA A 237 -13.64 6.31 -0.64
N PRO A 238 -13.44 7.63 -0.41
CA PRO A 238 -12.11 8.24 -0.56
C PRO A 238 -11.11 7.73 0.48
N VAL A 239 -11.58 7.53 1.72
CA VAL A 239 -10.75 6.99 2.81
C VAL A 239 -10.35 5.55 2.50
N ALA A 240 -11.29 4.71 2.05
CA ALA A 240 -11.03 3.34 1.63
C ALA A 240 -10.07 3.28 0.42
N ALA A 241 -10.22 4.20 -0.53
CA ALA A 241 -9.32 4.32 -1.68
C ALA A 241 -7.90 4.71 -1.27
N LEU A 242 -7.74 5.64 -0.32
CA LEU A 242 -6.43 5.96 0.25
C LEU A 242 -5.85 4.76 1.01
N PHE A 243 -6.68 4.05 1.77
CA PHE A 243 -6.27 2.86 2.52
C PHE A 243 -5.76 1.73 1.62
N ALA A 244 -6.07 1.77 0.32
CA ALA A 244 -5.48 0.85 -0.64
C ALA A 244 -3.94 0.84 -0.58
N ILE A 245 -3.24 1.93 -0.23
CA ILE A 245 -1.77 1.90 -0.08
C ILE A 245 -1.30 1.30 1.27
N MET A 246 -2.14 1.31 2.31
CA MET A 246 -1.69 1.02 3.68
C MET A 246 -1.17 -0.40 3.86
N THR A 247 -1.79 -1.40 3.23
CA THR A 247 -1.26 -2.78 3.31
C THR A 247 0.10 -2.93 2.64
N LYS A 248 0.43 -2.04 1.69
CA LYS A 248 1.67 -2.08 0.92
C LYS A 248 2.82 -1.56 1.77
N VAL A 249 2.54 -0.69 2.74
CA VAL A 249 3.51 -0.25 3.74
C VAL A 249 4.07 -1.45 4.52
N GLY A 250 3.19 -2.32 5.03
CA GLY A 250 3.62 -3.55 5.71
C GLY A 250 4.40 -4.51 4.81
N ILE A 251 3.95 -4.70 3.57
CA ILE A 251 4.62 -5.57 2.59
C ILE A 251 6.01 -5.05 2.23
N VAL A 252 6.14 -3.75 1.96
CA VAL A 252 7.43 -3.12 1.63
C VAL A 252 8.37 -3.13 2.83
N ALA A 253 7.85 -2.95 4.05
CA ALA A 253 8.65 -3.09 5.27
C ALA A 253 9.22 -4.52 5.40
N ILE A 254 8.41 -5.56 5.14
CA ILE A 254 8.88 -6.95 5.11
C ILE A 254 9.94 -7.11 4.02
N LEU A 255 9.68 -6.67 2.78
CA LEU A 255 10.63 -6.81 1.68
C LEU A 255 11.98 -6.14 1.99
N ARG A 256 11.95 -4.94 2.59
CA ARG A 256 13.16 -4.18 2.94
C ARG A 256 13.94 -4.85 4.08
N VAL A 257 13.28 -5.21 5.18
CA VAL A 257 13.94 -5.87 6.31
C VAL A 257 14.40 -7.27 5.92
N GLN A 258 13.61 -7.98 5.12
CA GLN A 258 13.97 -9.29 4.58
C GLN A 258 15.25 -9.20 3.75
N ALA A 259 15.29 -8.34 2.72
CA ALA A 259 16.42 -8.29 1.80
C ALA A 259 17.69 -7.74 2.46
N VAL A 260 17.56 -6.74 3.35
CA VAL A 260 18.71 -6.06 3.96
C VAL A 260 19.28 -6.82 5.15
N ALA A 261 18.43 -7.34 6.04
CA ALA A 261 18.87 -7.91 7.32
C ALA A 261 18.63 -9.43 7.43
N LEU A 262 17.43 -9.92 7.07
CA LEU A 262 17.07 -11.31 7.36
C LEU A 262 17.66 -12.32 6.38
N ALA A 263 17.61 -12.07 5.06
CA ALA A 263 18.14 -13.02 4.08
C ALA A 263 19.63 -13.34 4.29
N PRO A 264 20.51 -12.34 4.57
CA PRO A 264 21.92 -12.60 4.84
C PRO A 264 22.19 -13.35 6.16
N ALA A 265 21.43 -13.06 7.23
CA ALA A 265 21.75 -13.54 8.58
C ALA A 265 20.86 -14.70 9.08
N MET A 266 19.61 -14.76 8.65
CA MET A 266 18.55 -15.68 9.10
C MET A 266 17.61 -16.05 7.93
N PRO A 267 18.11 -16.67 6.85
CA PRO A 267 17.34 -16.92 5.62
C PRO A 267 16.11 -17.81 5.85
N ASP A 268 16.13 -18.63 6.89
CA ASP A 268 15.08 -19.57 7.27
C ASP A 268 13.97 -18.94 8.14
N LEU A 269 14.04 -17.65 8.48
CA LEU A 269 13.03 -17.02 9.33
C LEU A 269 11.66 -16.92 8.62
N LEU A 270 11.65 -16.63 7.32
CA LEU A 270 10.45 -16.45 6.50
C LEU A 270 10.15 -17.65 5.60
N ASP A 271 10.51 -18.85 6.07
CA ASP A 271 10.42 -20.12 5.36
C ASP A 271 8.95 -20.52 5.01
N HIS A 272 8.68 -21.81 4.85
CA HIS A 272 7.44 -22.34 4.34
C HIS A 272 6.16 -21.85 5.03
N TRP A 273 6.22 -21.47 6.32
CA TRP A 273 5.05 -20.98 7.05
C TRP A 273 4.45 -19.71 6.43
N LEU A 274 5.28 -18.76 5.97
CA LEU A 274 4.80 -17.51 5.38
C LEU A 274 4.13 -17.79 4.03
N THR A 275 4.75 -18.67 3.24
CA THR A 275 4.18 -19.13 1.96
C THR A 275 2.82 -19.78 2.17
N THR A 276 2.71 -20.71 3.14
CA THR A 276 1.46 -21.44 3.41
C THR A 276 0.35 -20.51 3.90
N LEU A 277 0.65 -19.57 4.80
CA LEU A 277 -0.33 -18.59 5.27
C LEU A 277 -0.71 -17.60 4.16
N ALA A 278 0.23 -17.21 3.28
CA ALA A 278 -0.06 -16.34 2.15
C ALA A 278 -0.99 -17.02 1.14
N LEU A 279 -0.76 -18.31 0.82
CA LEU A 279 -1.67 -19.12 0.00
C LEU A 279 -3.06 -19.26 0.66
N ALA A 280 -3.11 -19.53 1.97
CA ALA A 280 -4.37 -19.58 2.70
C ALA A 280 -5.11 -18.24 2.65
N THR A 281 -4.38 -17.11 2.74
CA THR A 281 -4.92 -15.75 2.62
C THR A 281 -5.51 -15.51 1.24
N ILE A 282 -4.84 -15.96 0.17
CA ILE A 282 -5.33 -15.85 -1.22
C ILE A 282 -6.64 -16.62 -1.40
N VAL A 283 -6.69 -17.88 -0.93
CA VAL A 283 -7.91 -18.70 -1.00
C VAL A 283 -9.03 -18.05 -0.20
N PHE A 284 -8.75 -17.61 1.03
CA PHE A 284 -9.73 -16.96 1.88
C PHE A 284 -10.28 -15.67 1.26
N ALA A 285 -9.40 -14.84 0.67
CA ALA A 285 -9.82 -13.62 0.00
C ALA A 285 -10.64 -13.88 -1.27
N ALA A 286 -10.31 -14.92 -2.04
CA ALA A 286 -11.08 -15.30 -3.23
C ALA A 286 -12.49 -15.79 -2.86
N LEU A 287 -12.61 -16.60 -1.81
CA LEU A 287 -13.91 -17.02 -1.27
C LEU A 287 -14.71 -15.84 -0.73
N GLY A 288 -14.04 -14.92 -0.02
CA GLY A 288 -14.64 -13.67 0.46
C GLY A 288 -15.16 -12.79 -0.68
N ALA A 289 -14.41 -12.67 -1.77
CA ALA A 289 -14.83 -11.95 -2.97
C ALA A 289 -16.07 -12.58 -3.62
N LEU A 290 -16.13 -13.92 -3.69
CA LEU A 290 -17.30 -14.64 -4.21
C LEU A 290 -18.55 -14.48 -3.33
N ALA A 291 -18.36 -14.40 -2.01
CA ALA A 291 -19.41 -14.22 -1.02
C ALA A 291 -19.81 -12.75 -0.80
N ALA A 292 -19.10 -11.79 -1.40
CA ALA A 292 -19.38 -10.38 -1.21
C ALA A 292 -20.77 -10.02 -1.73
N ALA A 293 -21.57 -9.36 -0.90
CA ALA A 293 -22.93 -8.90 -1.27
C ALA A 293 -22.96 -7.47 -1.81
N ARG A 294 -21.83 -6.76 -1.73
CA ARG A 294 -21.69 -5.33 -2.03
C ARG A 294 -20.38 -5.06 -2.75
N LEU A 295 -20.38 -4.05 -3.63
CA LEU A 295 -19.19 -3.70 -4.41
C LEU A 295 -18.04 -3.18 -3.53
N ARG A 296 -18.31 -2.39 -2.48
CA ARG A 296 -17.26 -1.96 -1.54
C ARG A 296 -16.65 -3.13 -0.78
N ALA A 297 -17.46 -4.12 -0.40
CA ALA A 297 -16.98 -5.33 0.25
C ALA A 297 -16.11 -6.15 -0.72
N LEU A 298 -16.56 -6.33 -1.97
CA LEU A 298 -15.78 -6.99 -3.01
C LEU A 298 -14.43 -6.30 -3.21
N ALA A 299 -14.40 -4.96 -3.30
CA ALA A 299 -13.16 -4.19 -3.42
C ALA A 299 -12.19 -4.45 -2.25
N ALA A 300 -12.71 -4.51 -1.01
CA ALA A 300 -11.89 -4.81 0.16
C ALA A 300 -11.31 -6.23 0.12
N TRP A 301 -12.08 -7.23 -0.35
CA TRP A 301 -11.57 -8.59 -0.57
C TRP A 301 -10.51 -8.66 -1.67
N LEU A 302 -10.63 -7.87 -2.73
CA LEU A 302 -9.59 -7.76 -3.77
C LEU A 302 -8.29 -7.15 -3.23
N VAL A 303 -8.38 -6.17 -2.32
CA VAL A 303 -7.20 -5.62 -1.63
C VAL A 303 -6.52 -6.70 -0.79
N LEU A 304 -7.29 -7.51 -0.06
CA LEU A 304 -6.74 -8.64 0.72
C LEU A 304 -6.11 -9.71 -0.18
N LEU A 305 -6.75 -10.04 -1.30
CA LEU A 305 -6.23 -10.98 -2.29
C LEU A 305 -4.88 -10.51 -2.85
N SER A 306 -4.79 -9.22 -3.19
CA SER A 306 -3.53 -8.61 -3.62
C SER A 306 -2.47 -8.68 -2.54
N ALA A 307 -2.82 -8.43 -1.27
CA ALA A 307 -1.87 -8.49 -0.18
C ALA A 307 -1.33 -9.93 0.03
N GLY A 308 -2.22 -10.93 0.03
CA GLY A 308 -1.83 -12.35 0.09
C GLY A 308 -0.91 -12.75 -1.06
N THR A 309 -1.19 -12.29 -2.28
CA THR A 309 -0.34 -12.53 -3.46
C THR A 309 1.07 -11.96 -3.28
N MET A 310 1.19 -10.76 -2.71
CA MET A 310 2.49 -10.14 -2.46
C MET A 310 3.25 -10.76 -1.29
N LEU A 311 2.56 -11.30 -0.29
CA LEU A 311 3.20 -11.95 0.86
C LEU A 311 3.87 -13.29 0.51
N LEU A 312 3.62 -13.84 -0.69
CA LEU A 312 4.40 -14.96 -1.22
C LEU A 312 5.85 -14.58 -1.53
N VAL A 313 6.11 -13.29 -1.78
CA VAL A 313 7.36 -12.80 -2.38
C VAL A 313 8.52 -12.76 -1.39
N PRO A 314 8.39 -12.22 -0.17
CA PRO A 314 9.50 -12.17 0.78
C PRO A 314 10.07 -13.55 1.13
N ALA A 315 9.22 -14.59 1.12
CA ALA A 315 9.63 -15.97 1.39
C ALA A 315 10.55 -16.56 0.31
N GLN A 316 10.55 -16.03 -0.91
CA GLN A 316 11.38 -16.54 -2.00
C GLN A 316 12.77 -15.91 -2.08
N ALA A 317 12.99 -14.79 -1.38
CA ALA A 317 14.27 -14.07 -1.37
C ALA A 317 14.90 -13.86 -2.77
N SER A 318 14.08 -13.61 -3.79
CA SER A 318 14.52 -13.50 -5.19
C SER A 318 14.23 -12.12 -5.77
N ALA A 319 15.23 -11.56 -6.45
CA ALA A 319 15.11 -10.30 -7.17
C ALA A 319 14.09 -10.37 -8.32
N GLU A 320 14.03 -11.49 -9.05
CA GLU A 320 13.06 -11.68 -10.14
C GLU A 320 11.61 -11.69 -9.61
N VAL A 321 11.38 -12.40 -8.52
CA VAL A 321 10.05 -12.47 -7.88
C VAL A 321 9.67 -11.11 -7.29
N SER A 322 10.64 -10.40 -6.71
CA SER A 322 10.43 -9.05 -6.19
C SER A 322 10.11 -8.04 -7.29
N ALA A 323 10.79 -8.11 -8.44
CA ALA A 323 10.53 -7.23 -9.60
C ALA A 323 9.10 -7.40 -10.13
N ALA A 324 8.64 -8.65 -10.26
CA ALA A 324 7.28 -8.97 -10.65
C ALA A 324 6.23 -8.48 -9.63
N ALA A 325 6.54 -8.64 -8.33
CA ALA A 325 5.67 -8.18 -7.26
C ALA A 325 5.51 -6.67 -7.23
N LEU A 326 6.60 -5.92 -7.43
CA LEU A 326 6.56 -4.45 -7.47
C LEU A 326 5.73 -3.94 -8.65
N TYR A 327 5.81 -4.59 -9.82
CA TYR A 327 4.93 -4.27 -10.95
C TYR A 327 3.46 -4.51 -10.59
N TYR A 328 3.16 -5.69 -10.04
CA TYR A 328 1.80 -6.03 -9.61
C TYR A 328 1.29 -5.08 -8.51
N LEU A 329 2.18 -4.55 -7.68
CA LEU A 329 1.86 -3.63 -6.59
C LEU A 329 1.32 -2.29 -7.04
N VAL A 330 1.98 -1.65 -7.98
CA VAL A 330 1.51 -0.38 -8.55
C VAL A 330 0.09 -0.56 -9.09
N GLN A 331 -0.07 -1.61 -9.89
CA GLN A 331 -1.31 -1.97 -10.55
C GLN A 331 -2.46 -2.26 -9.56
N SER A 332 -2.24 -3.16 -8.60
CA SER A 332 -3.30 -3.59 -7.69
C SER A 332 -3.72 -2.50 -6.70
N THR A 333 -2.80 -1.58 -6.38
CA THR A 333 -3.09 -0.42 -5.53
C THR A 333 -4.02 0.56 -6.23
N LEU A 334 -3.69 0.96 -7.47
CA LEU A 334 -4.51 1.90 -8.24
C LEU A 334 -5.87 1.29 -8.61
N ALA A 335 -5.90 0.01 -9.00
CA ALA A 335 -7.15 -0.70 -9.28
C ALA A 335 -8.03 -0.83 -8.02
N GLY A 336 -7.45 -1.14 -6.86
CA GLY A 336 -8.19 -1.20 -5.58
C GLY A 336 -8.81 0.15 -5.21
N ALA A 337 -8.05 1.23 -5.36
CA ALA A 337 -8.55 2.59 -5.14
C ALA A 337 -9.66 2.97 -6.11
N ALA A 338 -9.49 2.64 -7.40
CA ALA A 338 -10.52 2.83 -8.42
C ALA A 338 -11.83 2.11 -8.06
N CYS A 339 -11.74 0.88 -7.52
CA CYS A 339 -12.91 0.09 -7.13
C CYS A 339 -13.72 0.80 -6.05
N PHE A 340 -13.07 1.36 -5.03
CA PHE A 340 -13.76 2.10 -3.97
C PHE A 340 -14.42 3.36 -4.50
N LEU A 341 -13.72 4.21 -5.27
CA LEU A 341 -14.30 5.44 -5.80
C LEU A 341 -15.42 5.17 -6.83
N LEU A 342 -15.23 4.18 -7.70
CA LEU A 342 -16.25 3.79 -8.67
C LEU A 342 -17.49 3.20 -7.98
N SER A 343 -17.31 2.43 -6.90
CA SER A 343 -18.43 1.88 -6.13
C SER A 343 -19.33 2.97 -5.55
N ASP A 344 -18.75 4.09 -5.17
CA ASP A 344 -19.46 5.24 -4.62
C ASP A 344 -20.32 5.95 -5.68
N LEU A 345 -19.74 6.20 -6.86
CA LEU A 345 -20.48 6.78 -7.98
C LEU A 345 -21.61 5.86 -8.48
N ILE A 346 -21.37 4.55 -8.52
CA ILE A 346 -22.40 3.56 -8.85
C ILE A 346 -23.50 3.56 -7.79
N ALA A 347 -23.14 3.65 -6.50
CA ALA A 347 -24.11 3.69 -5.41
C ALA A 347 -25.01 4.92 -5.47
N ALA A 348 -24.44 6.11 -5.73
CA ALA A 348 -25.19 7.36 -5.86
C ALA A 348 -26.28 7.27 -6.94
N GLN A 349 -26.01 6.62 -8.08
CA GLN A 349 -27.00 6.48 -9.17
C GLN A 349 -28.07 5.41 -8.93
N ARG A 350 -27.89 4.54 -7.93
CA ARG A 350 -28.79 3.39 -7.68
C ARG A 350 -29.69 3.58 -6.47
N GLY A 351 -29.66 4.77 -5.84
CA GLY A 351 -30.50 5.15 -4.71
C GLY A 351 -30.40 4.14 -3.56
N LYS A 352 -31.54 3.64 -3.09
CA LYS A 352 -31.61 2.71 -1.94
C LYS A 352 -30.88 1.38 -2.13
N VAL A 353 -30.67 0.94 -3.39
CA VAL A 353 -29.90 -0.28 -3.68
C VAL A 353 -28.40 -0.04 -3.50
N ALA A 354 -27.95 1.21 -3.62
CA ALA A 354 -26.57 1.63 -3.43
C ALA A 354 -25.58 0.71 -4.19
N ASP A 355 -24.63 0.11 -3.48
CA ASP A 355 -23.59 -0.75 -4.01
C ASP A 355 -23.91 -2.26 -3.92
N GLN A 356 -25.16 -2.63 -3.58
CA GLN A 356 -25.58 -4.02 -3.44
C GLN A 356 -25.74 -4.72 -4.79
N PHE A 357 -25.39 -6.01 -4.85
CA PHE A 357 -25.54 -6.85 -6.04
C PHE A 357 -26.99 -7.36 -6.20
N MET A 358 -27.91 -6.42 -6.37
CA MET A 358 -29.33 -6.68 -6.62
C MET A 358 -29.81 -5.88 -7.82
N ALA A 359 -30.88 -6.30 -8.49
CA ALA A 359 -31.46 -5.52 -9.59
C ALA A 359 -31.94 -4.15 -9.08
N GLY A 360 -31.49 -3.08 -9.74
CA GLY A 360 -31.77 -1.69 -9.36
C GLY A 360 -32.13 -0.82 -10.56
N PRO A 361 -32.25 0.51 -10.35
CA PRO A 361 -32.36 1.46 -11.45
C PRO A 361 -31.17 1.35 -12.41
N PRO A 362 -31.36 1.64 -13.71
CA PRO A 362 -30.26 1.66 -14.66
C PRO A 362 -29.27 2.79 -14.35
N LEU A 363 -27.98 2.51 -14.50
CA LEU A 363 -26.95 3.55 -14.47
C LEU A 363 -27.18 4.51 -15.64
N GLN A 364 -27.35 5.79 -15.31
CA GLN A 364 -27.65 6.85 -16.27
C GLN A 364 -26.39 7.31 -17.00
N ALA A 365 -25.25 7.35 -16.30
CA ALA A 365 -23.97 7.69 -16.90
C ALA A 365 -23.34 6.46 -17.57
N THR A 366 -23.42 6.38 -18.91
CA THR A 366 -22.87 5.25 -19.69
C THR A 366 -21.38 5.01 -19.43
N TRP A 367 -20.61 6.07 -19.19
CA TRP A 367 -19.18 5.95 -18.91
C TRP A 367 -18.89 5.13 -17.63
N LEU A 368 -19.79 5.10 -16.64
CA LEU A 368 -19.62 4.25 -15.44
C LEU A 368 -19.65 2.76 -15.79
N LYS A 369 -20.47 2.37 -16.77
CA LYS A 369 -20.54 0.97 -17.24
C LYS A 369 -19.22 0.55 -17.89
N VAL A 370 -18.68 1.42 -18.74
CA VAL A 370 -17.39 1.21 -19.40
C VAL A 370 -16.26 1.21 -18.37
N ALA A 371 -16.25 2.17 -17.44
CA ALA A 371 -15.25 2.26 -16.38
C ALA A 371 -15.25 1.01 -15.49
N PHE A 372 -16.44 0.50 -15.12
CA PHE A 372 -16.56 -0.76 -14.38
C PHE A 372 -16.04 -1.94 -15.19
N LEU A 373 -16.36 -2.04 -16.48
CA LEU A 373 -15.88 -3.14 -17.32
C LEU A 373 -14.35 -3.14 -17.43
N VAL A 374 -13.74 -1.98 -17.70
CA VAL A 374 -12.28 -1.82 -17.75
C VAL A 374 -11.66 -2.19 -16.40
N LEU A 375 -12.25 -1.72 -15.31
CA LEU A 375 -11.73 -2.00 -13.97
C LEU A 375 -11.88 -3.48 -13.57
N ALA A 376 -13.03 -4.09 -13.88
CA ALA A 376 -13.30 -5.50 -13.59
C ALA A 376 -12.37 -6.42 -14.38
N THR A 377 -12.16 -6.15 -15.67
CA THR A 377 -11.21 -6.91 -16.51
C THR A 377 -9.76 -6.72 -16.04
N THR A 378 -9.41 -5.50 -15.64
CA THR A 378 -8.12 -5.15 -15.04
C THR A 378 -7.88 -5.89 -13.71
N ALA A 379 -8.88 -5.93 -12.82
CA ALA A 379 -8.80 -6.62 -11.52
C ALA A 379 -8.84 -8.16 -11.64
N ALA A 380 -9.58 -8.68 -12.62
CA ALA A 380 -9.61 -10.10 -12.96
C ALA A 380 -8.33 -10.58 -13.67
N ALA A 381 -7.39 -9.66 -13.96
CA ALA A 381 -6.15 -9.93 -14.67
C ALA A 381 -6.37 -10.53 -16.07
N LEU A 382 -7.31 -9.96 -16.84
CA LEU A 382 -7.56 -10.36 -18.24
C LEU A 382 -6.71 -9.53 -19.22
N PRO A 383 -6.17 -10.13 -20.30
CA PRO A 383 -5.57 -9.38 -21.40
C PRO A 383 -6.57 -8.38 -22.02
N PRO A 384 -6.15 -7.19 -22.48
CA PRO A 384 -4.77 -6.70 -22.58
C PRO A 384 -4.32 -5.84 -21.37
N PHE A 385 -4.96 -5.95 -20.20
CA PHE A 385 -4.73 -5.02 -19.08
C PHE A 385 -3.52 -5.37 -18.20
N SER A 386 -3.02 -4.39 -17.47
CA SER A 386 -1.83 -4.50 -16.61
C SER A 386 -1.94 -5.57 -15.52
N GLY A 387 -3.16 -5.85 -15.04
CA GLY A 387 -3.40 -6.95 -14.09
C GLY A 387 -2.94 -8.30 -14.64
N PHE A 388 -3.16 -8.56 -15.93
CA PHE A 388 -2.69 -9.77 -16.61
C PHE A 388 -1.16 -9.81 -16.63
N ILE A 389 -0.53 -8.72 -17.05
CA ILE A 389 0.93 -8.63 -17.18
C ILE A 389 1.60 -8.86 -15.82
N GLY A 390 1.13 -8.18 -14.77
CA GLY A 390 1.71 -8.34 -13.43
C GLY A 390 1.55 -9.75 -12.87
N LYS A 391 0.39 -10.37 -13.09
CA LYS A 391 0.14 -11.74 -12.65
C LYS A 391 0.96 -12.76 -13.46
N LEU A 392 1.14 -12.53 -14.76
CA LEU A 392 1.97 -13.37 -15.62
C LEU A 392 3.44 -13.27 -15.24
N MET A 393 3.95 -12.05 -14.97
CA MET A 393 5.31 -11.84 -14.45
C MET A 393 5.49 -12.60 -13.13
N LEU A 394 4.55 -12.48 -12.19
CA LEU A 394 4.60 -13.21 -10.92
C LEU A 394 4.64 -14.73 -11.12
N LEU A 395 3.70 -15.29 -11.87
CA LEU A 395 3.67 -16.74 -12.16
C LEU A 395 4.97 -17.20 -12.83
N SER A 396 5.48 -16.45 -13.81
CA SER A 396 6.72 -16.80 -14.51
C SER A 396 7.94 -16.80 -13.58
N SER A 397 8.05 -15.81 -12.68
CA SER A 397 9.13 -15.70 -11.70
C SER A 397 9.09 -16.78 -10.63
N LEU A 398 7.90 -17.31 -10.31
CA LEU A 398 7.71 -18.37 -9.33
C LEU A 398 7.95 -19.77 -9.89
N ARG A 399 8.31 -19.93 -11.16
CA ARG A 399 8.47 -21.26 -11.79
C ARG A 399 9.55 -22.12 -11.11
N SER A 400 10.61 -21.51 -10.59
CA SER A 400 11.72 -22.19 -9.92
C SER A 400 11.50 -22.40 -8.43
N ALA A 401 10.41 -21.89 -7.85
CA ALA A 401 10.12 -22.05 -6.43
C ALA A 401 9.77 -23.52 -6.10
N ALA A 402 10.18 -24.00 -4.92
CA ALA A 402 9.94 -25.40 -4.51
C ALA A 402 8.44 -25.78 -4.50
N ALA A 403 7.57 -24.84 -4.13
CA ALA A 403 6.12 -25.02 -4.10
C ALA A 403 5.41 -24.43 -5.34
N ALA A 404 6.11 -24.26 -6.47
CA ALA A 404 5.57 -23.65 -7.69
C ALA A 404 4.21 -24.23 -8.14
N PRO A 405 4.00 -25.57 -8.20
CA PRO A 405 2.72 -26.12 -8.67
C PRO A 405 1.53 -25.70 -7.80
N VAL A 406 1.74 -25.66 -6.48
CA VAL A 406 0.69 -25.25 -5.52
C VAL A 406 0.43 -23.75 -5.65
N MET A 407 1.49 -22.93 -5.70
CA MET A 407 1.36 -21.48 -5.88
C MET A 407 0.60 -21.13 -7.16
N TRP A 408 0.95 -21.77 -8.28
CA TRP A 408 0.28 -21.58 -9.56
C TRP A 408 -1.18 -21.98 -9.50
N THR A 409 -1.47 -23.16 -8.95
CA THR A 409 -2.84 -23.66 -8.80
C THR A 409 -3.69 -22.68 -8.00
N VAL A 410 -3.20 -22.22 -6.84
CA VAL A 410 -3.92 -21.28 -5.98
C VAL A 410 -4.10 -19.92 -6.65
N LEU A 411 -3.06 -19.36 -7.29
CA LEU A 411 -3.13 -18.07 -7.97
C LEU A 411 -4.07 -18.09 -9.17
N LEU A 412 -4.06 -19.15 -9.97
CA LEU A 412 -4.92 -19.28 -11.15
C LEU A 412 -6.37 -19.54 -10.75
N THR A 413 -6.61 -20.46 -9.81
CA THR A 413 -7.97 -20.76 -9.31
C THR A 413 -8.59 -19.55 -8.61
N SER A 414 -7.86 -18.85 -7.75
CA SER A 414 -8.34 -17.61 -7.14
C SER A 414 -8.65 -16.52 -8.17
N GLY A 415 -7.81 -16.40 -9.21
CA GLY A 415 -8.06 -15.49 -10.34
C GLY A 415 -9.36 -15.81 -11.07
N PHE A 416 -9.58 -17.10 -11.36
CA PHE A 416 -10.82 -17.57 -11.99
C PHE A 416 -12.05 -17.29 -11.12
N VAL A 417 -11.99 -17.57 -9.81
CA VAL A 417 -13.07 -17.28 -8.86
C VAL A 417 -13.41 -15.78 -8.84
N VAL A 418 -12.39 -14.92 -8.81
CA VAL A 418 -12.56 -13.46 -8.83
C VAL A 418 -13.17 -12.99 -10.15
N MET A 419 -12.72 -13.53 -11.28
CA MET A 419 -13.30 -13.24 -12.58
C MET A 419 -14.78 -13.62 -12.62
N ALA A 420 -15.13 -14.81 -12.12
CA ALA A 420 -16.52 -15.27 -12.05
C ALA A 420 -17.38 -14.38 -11.14
N ALA A 421 -16.86 -13.98 -9.98
CA ALA A 421 -17.54 -13.05 -9.07
C ALA A 421 -17.79 -11.68 -9.74
N LEU A 422 -16.75 -11.07 -10.32
CA LEU A 422 -16.86 -9.79 -11.02
C LEU A 422 -17.83 -9.84 -12.21
N ALA A 423 -17.82 -10.92 -12.99
CA ALA A 423 -18.76 -11.11 -14.09
C ALA A 423 -20.21 -11.25 -13.59
N ARG A 424 -20.44 -12.12 -12.59
CA ARG A 424 -21.76 -12.32 -11.96
C ARG A 424 -22.30 -11.02 -11.37
N ASP A 425 -21.48 -10.35 -10.59
CA ASP A 425 -21.87 -9.17 -9.82
C ASP A 425 -22.00 -7.93 -10.73
N GLY A 426 -21.15 -7.83 -11.75
CA GLY A 426 -21.27 -6.85 -12.82
C GLY A 426 -22.61 -6.93 -13.58
N CYS A 427 -23.13 -8.14 -13.82
CA CYS A 427 -24.46 -8.32 -14.40
C CYS A 427 -25.58 -7.70 -13.54
N TYR A 428 -25.49 -7.80 -12.21
CA TYR A 428 -26.45 -7.16 -11.30
C TYR A 428 -26.33 -5.64 -11.25
N LEU A 429 -25.12 -5.11 -11.39
CA LEU A 429 -24.87 -3.67 -11.36
C LEU A 429 -25.29 -2.97 -12.66
N ILE A 430 -24.98 -3.57 -13.81
CA ILE A 430 -25.06 -2.90 -15.11
C ILE A 430 -26.27 -3.32 -15.94
N TRP A 431 -26.65 -4.61 -15.94
CA TRP A 431 -27.60 -5.17 -16.91
C TRP A 431 -28.96 -5.57 -16.31
N LYS A 432 -29.01 -6.05 -15.06
CA LYS A 432 -30.28 -6.44 -14.43
C LYS A 432 -30.99 -5.22 -13.86
N HIS A 433 -32.08 -4.81 -14.52
CA HIS A 433 -32.89 -3.68 -14.10
C HIS A 433 -34.24 -4.12 -13.52
N LYS A 434 -34.78 -3.37 -12.54
CA LYS A 434 -36.19 -3.49 -12.16
C LYS A 434 -37.04 -2.69 -13.16
N ALA A 435 -37.92 -3.37 -13.89
CA ALA A 435 -38.75 -2.79 -14.94
C ALA A 435 -39.63 -1.60 -14.50
N THR A 436 -39.92 -1.48 -13.20
CA THR A 436 -40.76 -0.43 -12.60
C THR A 436 -39.98 0.69 -11.89
N ALA A 437 -38.64 0.67 -11.92
CA ALA A 437 -37.85 1.71 -11.29
C ALA A 437 -37.84 2.98 -12.15
N ARG A 438 -38.49 4.05 -11.69
CA ARG A 438 -38.32 5.39 -12.29
C ARG A 438 -36.83 5.77 -12.23
N PRO A 439 -36.27 6.36 -13.30
CA PRO A 439 -34.94 6.95 -13.22
C PRO A 439 -34.95 7.98 -12.10
N LEU A 440 -34.01 7.85 -11.16
CA LEU A 440 -33.78 8.85 -10.12
C LEU A 440 -33.41 10.18 -10.81
N ALA A 441 -33.68 11.32 -10.16
CA ALA A 441 -33.18 12.59 -10.65
C ALA A 441 -31.65 12.50 -10.84
N LEU A 442 -31.15 13.01 -11.97
CA LEU A 442 -29.73 13.02 -12.30
C LEU A 442 -28.97 13.78 -11.21
N GLU A 443 -28.33 13.06 -10.29
CA GLU A 443 -27.31 13.68 -9.46
C GLU A 443 -26.10 13.92 -10.37
N ALA A 444 -25.86 15.20 -10.69
CA ALA A 444 -24.77 15.59 -11.56
C ALA A 444 -23.44 15.16 -10.92
N ILE A 445 -22.70 14.28 -11.59
CA ILE A 445 -21.37 13.87 -11.13
C ILE A 445 -20.43 15.07 -11.34
N GLY A 446 -19.91 15.61 -10.25
CA GLY A 446 -18.89 16.67 -10.31
C GLY A 446 -17.67 16.23 -11.14
N TRP A 447 -17.12 17.16 -11.92
CA TRP A 447 -15.98 16.87 -12.81
C TRP A 447 -14.77 16.31 -12.05
N GLN A 448 -14.56 16.72 -10.79
CA GLN A 448 -13.47 16.22 -9.94
C GLN A 448 -13.61 14.72 -9.69
N ARG A 449 -14.81 14.26 -9.31
CA ARG A 449 -15.08 12.83 -9.06
C ARG A 449 -14.93 12.01 -10.34
N ALA A 450 -15.48 12.50 -11.45
CA ALA A 450 -15.36 11.84 -12.74
C ALA A 450 -13.90 11.73 -13.20
N THR A 451 -13.13 12.83 -13.12
CA THR A 451 -11.72 12.88 -13.52
C THR A 451 -10.85 11.94 -12.68
N ALA A 452 -11.00 11.97 -11.35
CA ALA A 452 -10.25 11.10 -10.46
C ALA A 452 -10.50 9.60 -10.74
N VAL A 453 -11.78 9.21 -10.92
CA VAL A 453 -12.14 7.82 -11.24
C VAL A 453 -11.63 7.42 -12.62
N LEU A 454 -11.81 8.25 -13.63
CA LEU A 454 -11.38 7.94 -14.99
C LEU A 454 -9.85 7.79 -15.08
N LEU A 455 -9.08 8.63 -14.39
CA LEU A 455 -7.61 8.51 -14.34
C LEU A 455 -7.16 7.24 -13.63
N LEU A 456 -7.78 6.88 -12.50
CA LEU A 456 -7.46 5.62 -11.79
C LEU A 456 -7.85 4.38 -12.63
N VAL A 457 -8.98 4.41 -13.32
CA VAL A 457 -9.39 3.31 -14.21
C VAL A 457 -8.48 3.23 -15.43
N ALA A 458 -8.08 4.37 -16.00
CA ALA A 458 -7.15 4.44 -17.12
C ALA A 458 -5.74 3.93 -16.75
N ALA A 459 -5.37 3.89 -15.47
CA ALA A 459 -4.11 3.29 -15.03
C ALA A 459 -3.97 1.83 -15.49
N GLY A 460 -5.06 1.06 -15.56
CA GLY A 460 -5.05 -0.32 -16.05
C GLY A 460 -4.47 -0.47 -17.47
N PRO A 461 -5.10 0.14 -18.50
CA PRO A 461 -4.55 0.10 -19.86
C PRO A 461 -3.23 0.87 -19.99
N LEU A 462 -3.04 2.01 -19.31
CA LEU A 462 -1.81 2.80 -19.42
C LEU A 462 -0.58 2.03 -18.91
N LEU A 463 -0.70 1.37 -17.75
CA LEU A 463 0.38 0.53 -17.22
C LEU A 463 0.66 -0.68 -18.13
N ALA A 464 -0.35 -1.17 -18.85
CA ALA A 464 -0.15 -2.24 -19.83
C ALA A 464 0.63 -1.78 -21.07
N LEU A 465 0.30 -0.59 -21.58
CA LEU A 465 1.03 0.04 -22.69
C LEU A 465 2.47 0.38 -22.29
N LEU A 466 2.67 0.82 -21.04
CA LEU A 466 3.97 1.15 -20.46
C LEU A 466 4.59 -0.03 -19.70
N ALA A 467 4.20 -1.27 -20.02
CA ALA A 467 4.61 -2.44 -19.26
C ALA A 467 6.13 -2.62 -19.23
N ARG A 468 6.80 -2.42 -20.38
CA ARG A 468 8.25 -2.59 -20.53
C ARG A 468 9.06 -1.60 -19.68
N PRO A 469 8.92 -0.27 -19.83
CA PRO A 469 9.70 0.67 -19.01
C PRO A 469 9.42 0.50 -17.51
N LEU A 470 8.18 0.18 -17.13
CA LEU A 470 7.85 -0.09 -15.73
C LEU A 470 8.50 -1.38 -15.23
N ALA A 471 8.46 -2.47 -16.00
CA ALA A 471 9.13 -3.73 -15.66
C ALA A 471 10.66 -3.55 -15.56
N ASP A 472 11.26 -2.75 -16.43
CA ASP A 472 12.69 -2.45 -16.38
C ASP A 472 13.04 -1.67 -15.10
N TYR A 473 12.20 -0.69 -14.70
CA TYR A 473 12.37 0.03 -13.44
C TYR A 473 12.22 -0.90 -12.23
N THR A 474 11.19 -1.75 -12.21
CA THR A 474 10.98 -2.67 -11.08
C THR A 474 12.06 -3.74 -10.99
N ALA A 475 12.63 -4.17 -12.11
CA ALA A 475 13.79 -5.06 -12.15
C ALA A 475 15.03 -4.38 -11.54
N ARG A 476 15.33 -3.13 -11.92
CA ARG A 476 16.44 -2.36 -11.31
C ARG A 476 16.20 -2.09 -9.83
N ALA A 477 14.97 -1.81 -9.43
CA ALA A 477 14.61 -1.59 -8.03
C ALA A 477 14.78 -2.87 -7.19
N ALA A 478 14.35 -4.02 -7.71
CA ALA A 478 14.54 -5.30 -7.06
C ALA A 478 16.02 -5.70 -6.98
N ALA A 479 16.79 -5.49 -8.05
CA ALA A 479 18.23 -5.74 -8.04
C ALA A 479 18.96 -4.88 -7.00
N GLN A 480 18.59 -3.60 -6.86
CA GLN A 480 19.14 -2.72 -5.83
C GLN A 480 18.75 -3.17 -4.42
N LEU A 481 17.49 -3.60 -4.22
CA LEU A 481 16.99 -4.08 -2.93
C LEU A 481 17.73 -5.34 -2.46
N HIS A 482 17.98 -6.29 -3.38
CA HIS A 482 18.67 -7.56 -3.12
C HIS A 482 20.21 -7.45 -3.16
N ALA A 483 20.75 -6.22 -3.23
CA ALA A 483 22.17 -5.93 -3.11
C ALA A 483 22.47 -5.18 -1.79
N PRO A 484 22.31 -5.83 -0.63
CA PRO A 484 22.34 -5.16 0.68
C PRO A 484 23.68 -4.49 1.00
N GLY A 485 24.79 -4.98 0.44
CA GLY A 485 26.11 -4.35 0.63
C GLY A 485 26.15 -2.90 0.13
N GLY A 486 25.46 -2.58 -0.98
CA GLY A 486 25.35 -1.21 -1.47
C GLY A 486 24.52 -0.32 -0.54
N TYR A 487 23.45 -0.87 0.04
CA TYR A 487 22.64 -0.17 1.04
C TYR A 487 23.43 0.12 2.31
N VAL A 488 24.08 -0.90 2.88
CA VAL A 488 24.85 -0.79 4.13
C VAL A 488 26.01 0.20 3.97
N THR A 489 26.77 0.09 2.87
CA THR A 489 27.91 1.00 2.59
C THR A 489 27.44 2.43 2.37
N GLY A 490 26.32 2.63 1.67
CA GLY A 490 25.77 3.96 1.41
C GLY A 490 25.25 4.66 2.68
N VAL A 491 24.71 3.90 3.64
CA VAL A 491 24.17 4.45 4.90
C VAL A 491 25.24 4.67 5.96
N LEU A 492 26.15 3.70 6.18
CA LEU A 492 27.17 3.79 7.23
C LEU A 492 28.45 4.51 6.77
N GLY A 493 28.63 4.69 5.46
CA GLY A 493 29.85 5.22 4.86
C GLY A 493 30.99 4.20 4.81
N ALA A 494 31.92 4.38 3.86
CA ALA A 494 33.04 3.46 3.59
C ALA A 494 34.04 3.30 4.75
N SER A 495 34.07 4.23 5.71
CA SER A 495 35.01 4.21 6.84
C SER A 495 34.52 3.39 8.04
N ALA A 496 33.21 3.13 8.15
CA ALA A 496 32.64 2.34 9.24
C ALA A 496 32.82 0.83 9.03
N THR A 497 32.87 0.37 7.78
CA THR A 497 33.13 -1.04 7.42
C THR A 497 34.57 -1.48 7.65
N ASN A 498 35.54 -0.56 7.67
CA ASN A 498 36.96 -0.85 7.85
C ASN A 498 37.47 -0.77 9.30
N ARG A 499 36.68 -0.26 10.26
CA ARG A 499 37.15 -0.06 11.65
C ARG A 499 37.30 -1.33 12.49
N GLU A 500 36.90 -2.50 11.98
CA GLU A 500 37.07 -3.80 12.64
C GLU A 500 38.01 -4.74 11.85
N ALA A 501 38.58 -4.30 10.72
CA ALA A 501 39.62 -5.05 10.00
C ALA A 501 41.05 -4.75 10.51
N ALA A 502 41.19 -3.93 11.55
CA ALA A 502 42.44 -3.75 12.27
C ALA A 502 42.45 -4.72 13.47
N PRO A 503 43.50 -5.56 13.61
CA PRO A 503 43.54 -6.69 14.56
C PRO A 503 43.50 -6.28 16.03
#